data_AF-A0A923VGE1-F1
#
_entry.id   AF-A0A923VGE1-F1
#
_cell.length_a   1.000
_cell.length_b   1.000
_cell.length_c   1.000
_cell.angle_alpha   90.00
_cell.angle_beta   90.00
_cell.angle_gamma   90.00
#
_symmetry.space_group_name_H-M   'P 1'
#
loop_
_entity.id
_entity.type
_entity.pdbx_description
1 polymer ?
#
loop_
_entity_poly.entity_id
_entity_poly.type
_entity_poly.pdbx_seq_one_letter_code
_entity_poly.pdbx_strand_id
1 'polypeptide(L)'
;KETDNKPASSKDIKSISLNQYIKTNGTGLGARIGIIGKLNESIRIGYSFQSPVSHTLKDIYSYQIDATFDPGASYNSGPAVSPATSKSQQNNYSYRISTPSRNTLSIALLDKKIGFLSGDVEFVNYKQAKLSPVVQGDNFNDDNKLIKTIYKNAVNLRVGAEIISDIFRFRAGFAYYPSPFENSKIPYISGLDAKTYTLGFGIREKKYALDIAYVTTKKADYYAPYTLNNSNNYYFATNNLRAGNVVITATFNLE
;
A
#
# COMPACT_ATOMS: atom_id res chain seq x y z
N LYS A 1 -1.42 -5.22 22.16
CA LYS A 1 -1.59 -5.48 23.60
C LYS A 1 -3.04 -5.85 23.83
N GLU A 2 -3.26 -7.00 24.43
CA GLU A 2 -4.58 -7.49 24.82
C GLU A 2 -4.68 -7.44 26.34
N THR A 3 -5.82 -6.98 26.85
CA THR A 3 -6.12 -6.91 28.28
C THR A 3 -7.33 -7.77 28.55
N ASP A 4 -7.30 -8.53 29.64
CA ASP A 4 -8.50 -9.25 30.06
C ASP A 4 -9.53 -8.25 30.60
N ASN A 5 -10.78 -8.43 30.17
CA ASN A 5 -11.93 -7.62 30.57
C ASN A 5 -12.89 -8.41 31.48
N LYS A 6 -12.53 -9.63 31.91
CA LYS A 6 -13.34 -10.43 32.84
C LYS A 6 -13.38 -9.81 34.25
N PRO A 7 -14.48 -9.99 35.00
CA PRO A 7 -14.58 -9.53 36.38
C PRO A 7 -13.54 -10.24 37.28
N ALA A 8 -12.99 -9.48 38.24
CA ALA A 8 -11.86 -9.84 39.11
C ALA A 8 -12.04 -11.08 40.02
N SER A 9 -13.10 -11.88 39.84
CA SER A 9 -13.33 -13.13 40.57
C SER A 9 -12.44 -14.28 40.13
N SER A 10 -11.91 -14.25 38.90
CA SER A 10 -10.83 -15.13 38.44
C SER A 10 -9.51 -14.37 38.47
N LYS A 11 -8.53 -14.87 39.23
CA LYS A 11 -7.17 -14.30 39.26
C LYS A 11 -6.29 -15.05 38.27
N ASP A 12 -6.16 -14.53 37.07
CA ASP A 12 -5.42 -15.18 35.97
C ASP A 12 -4.51 -14.18 35.23
N ILE A 13 -4.66 -14.04 33.91
CA ILE A 13 -3.81 -13.22 33.06
C ILE A 13 -4.46 -11.84 32.92
N LYS A 14 -3.79 -10.82 33.43
CA LYS A 14 -4.23 -9.43 33.34
C LYS A 14 -4.04 -8.85 31.94
N SER A 15 -2.88 -9.09 31.32
CA SER A 15 -2.60 -8.59 29.97
C SER A 15 -1.47 -9.35 29.30
N ILE A 16 -1.54 -9.42 27.97
CA ILE A 16 -0.48 -9.94 27.10
C ILE A 16 -0.11 -8.87 26.07
N SER A 17 1.19 -8.63 25.92
CA SER A 17 1.73 -7.75 24.88
C SER A 17 2.66 -8.52 23.97
N LEU A 18 2.31 -8.58 22.69
CA LEU A 18 3.22 -9.05 21.63
C LEU A 18 3.91 -7.84 21.02
N ASN A 19 5.24 -7.79 21.17
CA ASN A 19 6.13 -6.84 20.54
C ASN A 19 6.84 -7.53 19.39
N GLN A 20 6.70 -7.01 18.17
CA GLN A 20 7.30 -7.58 16.98
C GLN A 20 8.32 -6.59 16.40
N TYR A 21 9.55 -7.05 16.20
CA TYR A 21 10.55 -6.33 15.43
C TYR A 21 10.67 -7.01 14.07
N ILE A 22 10.51 -6.24 12.99
CA ILE A 22 10.70 -6.72 11.62
C ILE A 22 11.48 -5.66 10.85
N LYS A 23 12.60 -6.07 10.24
CA LYS A 23 13.36 -5.28 9.29
C LYS A 23 13.50 -6.06 7.99
N THR A 24 12.86 -5.55 6.94
CA THR A 24 12.95 -6.11 5.59
C THR A 24 13.95 -5.32 4.77
N ASN A 25 14.94 -6.00 4.20
CA ASN A 25 15.84 -5.43 3.19
C ASN A 25 15.61 -6.16 1.87
N GLY A 26 15.77 -5.48 0.74
CA GLY A 26 15.59 -6.16 -0.53
C GLY A 26 16.11 -5.42 -1.75
N THR A 27 16.24 -6.17 -2.83
CA THR A 27 16.59 -5.67 -4.15
C THR A 27 15.51 -6.08 -5.14
N GLY A 28 15.23 -5.25 -6.14
CA GLY A 28 14.19 -5.50 -7.13
C GLY A 28 14.69 -5.20 -8.54
N LEU A 29 14.33 -6.06 -9.50
CA LEU A 29 14.59 -5.84 -10.92
C LEU A 29 13.29 -5.90 -11.72
N GLY A 30 13.10 -4.92 -12.59
CA GLY A 30 11.98 -4.86 -13.53
C GLY A 30 12.31 -3.92 -14.68
N ALA A 31 11.54 -4.02 -15.76
CA ALA A 31 11.70 -3.21 -16.96
C ALA A 31 10.41 -2.43 -17.26
N ARG A 32 10.57 -1.28 -17.91
CA ARG A 32 9.47 -0.45 -18.40
C ARG A 32 9.79 -0.01 -19.82
N ILE A 33 8.82 -0.16 -20.71
CA ILE A 33 8.90 0.32 -22.07
C ILE A 33 7.63 1.12 -22.38
N GLY A 34 7.75 2.13 -23.24
CA GLY A 34 6.61 2.93 -23.65
C GLY A 34 6.82 3.54 -25.02
N ILE A 35 5.70 3.74 -25.71
CA ILE A 35 5.64 4.41 -27.00
C ILE A 35 4.62 5.54 -26.92
N ILE A 36 4.91 6.65 -27.58
CA ILE A 36 4.01 7.79 -27.66
C ILE A 36 3.93 8.22 -29.11
N GLY A 37 2.71 8.25 -29.65
CA GLY A 37 2.39 8.76 -30.97
C GLY A 37 1.74 10.13 -30.88
N LYS A 38 2.13 11.04 -31.77
CA LYS A 38 1.43 12.31 -32.00
C LYS A 38 0.52 12.11 -33.22
N LEU A 39 -0.80 12.11 -33.02
CA LEU A 39 -1.73 12.01 -34.14
C LEU A 39 -1.82 13.33 -34.92
N ASN A 40 -1.74 14.44 -34.20
CA ASN A 40 -1.61 15.79 -34.73
C ASN A 40 -0.91 16.68 -33.69
N GLU A 41 -0.90 18.00 -33.88
CA GLU A 41 -0.25 18.94 -32.95
C GLU A 41 -0.87 18.93 -31.54
N SER A 42 -2.15 18.60 -31.45
CA SER A 42 -2.95 18.66 -30.22
C SER A 42 -3.17 17.29 -29.57
N ILE A 43 -3.15 16.18 -30.32
CA ILE A 43 -3.53 14.87 -29.81
C ILE A 43 -2.29 13.98 -29.69
N ARG A 44 -2.08 13.45 -28.49
CA ARG A 44 -1.06 12.44 -28.18
C ARG A 44 -1.73 11.19 -27.63
N ILE A 45 -1.24 10.03 -28.07
CA ILE A 45 -1.63 8.73 -27.54
C ILE A 45 -0.37 8.03 -27.06
N GLY A 46 -0.45 7.42 -25.88
CA GLY A 46 0.63 6.68 -25.28
C GLY A 46 0.20 5.26 -24.96
N TYR A 47 1.16 4.34 -25.07
CA TYR A 47 1.07 3.03 -24.46
C TYR A 47 2.35 2.79 -23.66
N SER A 48 2.21 2.25 -22.46
CA SER A 48 3.35 1.77 -21.69
C SER A 48 3.09 0.41 -21.08
N PHE A 49 4.15 -0.39 -21.04
CA PHE A 49 4.18 -1.68 -20.40
C PHE A 49 5.25 -1.69 -19.32
N GLN A 50 4.86 -2.09 -18.12
CA GLN A 50 5.75 -2.40 -17.02
C GLN A 50 5.75 -3.91 -16.80
N SER A 51 6.94 -4.51 -16.88
CA SER A 51 7.11 -5.92 -16.56
C SER A 51 6.80 -6.20 -15.08
N PRO A 52 6.52 -7.45 -14.72
CA PRO A 52 6.62 -7.89 -13.32
C PRO A 52 7.97 -7.45 -12.73
N VAL A 53 7.96 -6.97 -11.49
CA VAL A 53 9.18 -6.63 -10.75
C VAL A 53 9.46 -7.78 -9.80
N SER A 54 10.63 -8.39 -9.93
CA SER A 54 11.07 -9.46 -9.05
C SER A 54 11.88 -8.88 -7.91
N HIS A 55 11.32 -8.91 -6.70
CA HIS A 55 11.96 -8.48 -5.47
C HIS A 55 12.53 -9.69 -4.73
N THR A 56 13.81 -9.69 -4.42
CA THR A 56 14.41 -10.61 -3.45
C THR A 56 14.51 -9.89 -2.12
N LEU A 57 13.79 -10.39 -1.12
CA LEU A 57 13.65 -9.80 0.19
C LEU A 57 14.30 -10.69 1.25
N LYS A 58 14.89 -10.04 2.25
CA LYS A 58 15.46 -10.66 3.44
C LYS A 58 14.88 -9.96 4.67
N ASP A 59 14.08 -10.70 5.41
CA ASP A 59 13.53 -10.28 6.69
C ASP A 59 14.50 -10.64 7.81
N ILE A 60 14.62 -9.73 8.77
CA ILE A 60 15.23 -9.94 10.06
C ILE A 60 14.13 -9.66 11.09
N TYR A 61 13.74 -10.66 11.86
CA TYR A 61 12.62 -10.53 12.78
C TYR A 61 12.88 -11.16 14.14
N SER A 62 12.24 -10.59 15.16
CA SER A 62 12.19 -11.14 16.51
C SER A 62 10.86 -10.83 17.17
N TYR A 63 10.47 -11.69 18.10
CA TYR A 63 9.23 -11.57 18.84
C TYR A 63 9.53 -11.51 20.33
N GLN A 64 8.84 -10.62 21.03
CA GLN A 64 8.83 -10.55 22.47
C GLN A 64 7.38 -10.63 22.95
N ILE A 65 7.11 -11.52 23.89
CA ILE A 65 5.82 -11.62 24.56
C ILE A 65 6.03 -11.25 26.01
N ASP A 66 5.26 -10.26 26.47
CA ASP A 66 5.20 -9.84 27.86
C ASP A 66 3.82 -10.22 28.42
N ALA A 67 3.80 -10.98 29.51
CA ALA A 67 2.59 -11.39 30.21
C ALA A 67 2.58 -10.81 31.62
N THR A 68 1.47 -10.19 32.00
CA THR A 68 1.21 -9.70 33.35
C THR A 68 0.01 -10.44 33.93
N PHE A 69 0.06 -10.74 35.21
CA PHE A 69 -0.99 -11.49 35.92
C PHE A 69 -1.69 -10.62 36.95
N ASP A 70 -2.90 -11.02 37.34
CA ASP A 70 -3.62 -10.30 38.39
C ASP A 70 -2.99 -10.51 39.78
N PRO A 71 -3.13 -9.54 40.70
CA PRO A 71 -2.61 -9.67 42.06
C PRO A 71 -3.11 -10.93 42.77
N GLY A 72 -2.19 -11.86 43.03
CA GLY A 72 -2.49 -13.14 43.68
C GLY A 72 -2.98 -14.25 42.74
N ALA A 73 -2.81 -14.10 41.43
CA ALA A 73 -2.94 -15.22 40.49
C ALA A 73 -1.91 -16.29 40.83
N SER A 74 -2.31 -17.56 40.92
CA SER A 74 -1.46 -18.69 41.30
C SER A 74 -1.81 -19.94 40.51
N TYR A 75 -0.81 -20.73 40.11
CA TYR A 75 -1.04 -22.05 39.52
C TYR A 75 -1.17 -23.10 40.64
N ASN A 76 -2.27 -23.87 40.67
CA ASN A 76 -2.53 -24.95 41.64
C ASN A 76 -2.27 -24.58 43.11
N SER A 77 -2.75 -23.41 43.56
CA SER A 77 -2.53 -22.90 44.93
C SER A 77 -1.06 -22.69 45.33
N GLY A 78 -0.16 -22.60 44.35
CA GLY A 78 1.25 -22.26 44.54
C GLY A 78 1.50 -20.77 44.78
N PRO A 79 2.77 -20.33 44.79
CA PRO A 79 3.11 -18.91 44.94
C PRO A 79 2.51 -18.06 43.81
N ALA A 80 2.32 -16.77 44.09
CA ALA A 80 1.77 -15.83 43.12
C ALA A 80 2.64 -15.74 41.86
N VAL A 81 2.02 -15.81 40.68
CA VAL A 81 2.68 -15.74 39.39
C VAL A 81 3.15 -14.30 39.14
N SER A 82 4.45 -14.14 38.89
CA SER A 82 5.05 -12.85 38.57
C SER A 82 4.95 -12.55 37.06
N PRO A 83 5.02 -11.28 36.64
CA PRO A 83 5.13 -10.92 35.24
C PRO A 83 6.28 -11.68 34.55
N ALA A 84 6.03 -12.14 33.33
CA ALA A 84 6.98 -12.93 32.56
C ALA A 84 7.21 -12.30 31.19
N THR A 85 8.47 -12.32 30.74
CA THR A 85 8.86 -11.89 29.40
C THR A 85 9.58 -13.05 28.72
N SER A 86 9.13 -13.39 27.51
CA SER A 86 9.83 -14.33 26.63
C SER A 86 10.23 -13.63 25.34
N LYS A 87 11.45 -13.91 24.86
CA LYS A 87 12.00 -13.32 23.64
C LYS A 87 12.48 -14.43 22.72
N SER A 88 12.10 -14.37 21.46
CA SER A 88 12.71 -15.20 20.44
C SER A 88 14.13 -14.72 20.14
N GLN A 89 14.97 -15.62 19.63
CA GLN A 89 16.19 -15.20 18.96
C GLN A 89 15.83 -14.40 17.70
N GLN A 90 16.80 -13.63 17.22
CA GLN A 90 16.68 -12.94 15.95
C GLN A 90 16.77 -13.96 14.81
N ASN A 91 15.70 -14.08 14.05
CA ASN A 91 15.61 -14.95 12.89
C ASN A 91 15.80 -14.16 11.60
N ASN A 92 16.21 -14.86 10.56
CA ASN A 92 16.25 -14.31 9.21
C ASN A 92 15.49 -15.22 8.24
N TYR A 93 14.86 -14.61 7.25
CA TYR A 93 14.13 -15.35 6.23
C TYR A 93 14.24 -14.65 4.90
N SER A 94 14.52 -15.40 3.83
CA SER A 94 14.70 -14.84 2.49
C SER A 94 13.72 -15.44 1.51
N TYR A 95 13.04 -14.58 0.77
CA TYR A 95 11.98 -14.96 -0.14
C TYR A 95 11.91 -13.98 -1.30
N ARG A 96 11.23 -14.39 -2.37
CA ARG A 96 11.07 -13.58 -3.57
C ARG A 96 9.59 -13.23 -3.76
N ILE A 97 9.31 -11.97 -4.03
CA ILE A 97 7.99 -11.50 -4.46
C ILE A 97 8.09 -11.04 -5.91
N SER A 98 7.21 -11.54 -6.77
CA SER A 98 6.99 -10.96 -8.09
C SER A 98 5.73 -10.10 -8.05
N THR A 99 5.87 -8.81 -8.36
CA THR A 99 4.71 -7.92 -8.50
C THR A 99 3.99 -8.16 -9.82
N PRO A 100 2.70 -7.82 -9.95
CA PRO A 100 1.99 -7.81 -11.21
C PRO A 100 2.65 -6.92 -12.27
N SER A 101 2.46 -7.28 -13.54
CA SER A 101 2.69 -6.38 -14.67
C SER A 101 1.63 -5.28 -14.72
N ARG A 102 1.93 -4.19 -15.42
CA ARG A 102 1.00 -3.07 -15.65
C ARG A 102 1.02 -2.66 -17.11
N ASN A 103 -0.16 -2.45 -17.67
CA ASN A 103 -0.34 -1.95 -19.03
C ASN A 103 -1.12 -0.64 -18.93
N THR A 104 -0.57 0.46 -19.45
CA THR A 104 -1.23 1.77 -19.40
C THR A 104 -1.47 2.27 -20.81
N LEU A 105 -2.71 2.65 -21.08
CA LEU A 105 -3.10 3.43 -22.26
C LEU A 105 -3.35 4.87 -21.82
N SER A 106 -2.80 5.82 -22.57
CA SER A 106 -2.86 7.24 -22.26
C SER A 106 -3.34 8.02 -23.47
N ILE A 107 -4.15 9.04 -23.24
CA ILE A 107 -4.53 10.04 -24.23
C ILE A 107 -4.38 11.43 -23.64
N ALA A 108 -3.88 12.37 -24.44
CA ALA A 108 -3.77 13.76 -24.06
C ALA A 108 -4.16 14.68 -25.21
N LEU A 109 -4.95 15.69 -24.88
CA LEU A 109 -5.27 16.85 -25.70
C LEU A 109 -4.42 18.02 -25.20
N LEU A 110 -3.67 18.66 -26.09
CA LEU A 110 -2.74 19.73 -25.77
C LEU A 110 -3.00 20.93 -26.65
N ASP A 111 -2.98 22.09 -26.02
CA ASP A 111 -2.93 23.39 -26.68
C ASP A 111 -1.90 24.24 -25.93
N LYS A 112 -0.87 24.72 -26.63
CA LYS A 112 0.22 25.47 -25.99
C LYS A 112 -0.24 26.79 -25.35
N LYS A 113 -1.37 27.34 -25.78
CA LYS A 113 -1.93 28.59 -25.26
C LYS A 113 -2.89 28.35 -24.09
N ILE A 114 -3.63 27.23 -24.12
CA ILE A 114 -4.69 26.95 -23.15
C ILE A 114 -4.22 25.98 -22.06
N GLY A 115 -3.43 24.95 -22.41
CA GLY A 115 -2.93 23.92 -21.49
C GLY A 115 -3.16 22.50 -22.00
N PHE A 116 -3.54 21.57 -21.12
CA PHE A 116 -3.80 20.19 -21.53
C PHE A 116 -4.93 19.54 -20.75
N LEU A 117 -5.51 18.51 -21.35
CA LEU A 117 -6.39 17.54 -20.69
C LEU A 117 -5.86 16.14 -21.01
N SER A 118 -5.68 15.29 -19.99
CA SER A 118 -5.13 13.95 -20.15
C SER A 118 -5.93 12.92 -19.36
N GLY A 119 -6.01 11.71 -19.91
CA GLY A 119 -6.59 10.55 -19.24
C GLY A 119 -5.71 9.32 -19.44
N ASP A 120 -5.57 8.52 -18.38
CA ASP A 120 -4.93 7.21 -18.41
C ASP A 120 -5.87 6.11 -17.93
N VAL A 121 -5.75 4.95 -18.56
CA VAL A 121 -6.35 3.69 -18.11
C VAL A 121 -5.22 2.69 -17.91
N GLU A 122 -5.02 2.24 -16.67
CA GLU A 122 -3.99 1.27 -16.31
C GLU A 122 -4.61 -0.05 -15.86
N PHE A 123 -4.27 -1.12 -16.56
CA PHE A 123 -4.70 -2.48 -16.27
C PHE A 123 -3.63 -3.22 -15.46
N VAL A 124 -4.04 -3.80 -14.34
CA VAL A 124 -3.17 -4.52 -13.41
C VAL A 124 -3.79 -5.86 -13.05
N ASN A 125 -3.04 -6.96 -13.21
CA ASN A 125 -3.51 -8.29 -12.85
C ASN A 125 -2.89 -8.73 -11.51
N TYR A 126 -3.56 -8.43 -10.39
CA TYR A 126 -3.05 -8.79 -9.06
C TYR A 126 -3.01 -10.31 -8.82
N LYS A 127 -3.76 -11.12 -9.57
CA LYS A 127 -3.70 -12.60 -9.49
C LYS A 127 -2.36 -13.17 -9.97
N GLN A 128 -1.58 -12.38 -10.72
CA GLN A 128 -0.24 -12.78 -11.18
C GLN A 128 0.86 -12.48 -10.15
N ALA A 129 0.55 -11.81 -9.04
CA ALA A 129 1.49 -11.68 -7.95
C ALA A 129 1.90 -13.07 -7.46
N LYS A 130 3.18 -13.25 -7.12
CA LYS A 130 3.70 -14.57 -6.76
C LYS A 130 4.78 -14.48 -5.69
N LEU A 131 4.71 -15.38 -4.72
CA LEU A 131 5.77 -15.69 -3.78
C LEU A 131 6.60 -16.87 -4.29
N SER A 132 7.91 -16.82 -4.10
CA SER A 132 8.82 -17.90 -4.47
C SER A 132 9.94 -18.03 -3.45
N PRO A 133 10.37 -19.27 -3.15
CA PRO A 133 11.43 -19.49 -2.18
C PRO A 133 12.79 -19.05 -2.74
N VAL A 134 13.66 -18.59 -1.85
CA VAL A 134 15.09 -18.38 -2.14
C VAL A 134 15.90 -19.59 -1.66
N VAL A 135 15.47 -20.22 -0.57
CA VAL A 135 16.10 -21.41 0.03
C VAL A 135 15.38 -22.68 -0.45
N GLN A 136 16.11 -23.74 -0.75
CA GLN A 136 15.51 -25.03 -1.11
C GLN A 136 14.79 -25.66 0.09
N GLY A 137 13.59 -26.20 -0.14
CA GLY A 137 12.75 -26.86 0.88
C GLY A 137 11.49 -26.09 1.23
N ASP A 138 11.48 -24.78 0.99
CA ASP A 138 10.30 -23.93 1.20
C ASP A 138 9.35 -23.97 0.01
N ASN A 139 8.06 -23.80 0.27
CA ASN A 139 7.04 -23.77 -0.77
C ASN A 139 5.95 -22.74 -0.45
N PHE A 140 5.60 -21.93 -1.44
CA PHE A 140 4.53 -20.94 -1.37
C PHE A 140 3.30 -21.32 -2.22
N ASN A 141 3.11 -22.61 -2.51
CA ASN A 141 2.03 -23.05 -3.40
C ASN A 141 0.66 -22.66 -2.86
N ASP A 142 0.41 -22.84 -1.56
CA ASP A 142 -0.88 -22.51 -0.97
C ASP A 142 -1.07 -21.00 -0.83
N ASP A 143 -0.01 -20.25 -0.49
CA ASP A 143 -0.05 -18.79 -0.52
C ASP A 143 -0.34 -18.24 -1.93
N ASN A 144 0.28 -18.82 -2.96
CA ASN A 144 0.07 -18.44 -4.35
C ASN A 144 -1.33 -18.82 -4.85
N LYS A 145 -1.92 -19.93 -4.38
CA LYS A 145 -3.33 -20.25 -4.63
C LYS A 145 -4.22 -19.22 -3.95
N LEU A 146 -3.95 -18.89 -2.69
CA LEU A 146 -4.69 -17.89 -1.93
C LEU A 146 -4.65 -16.54 -2.64
N ILE A 147 -3.47 -16.07 -3.07
CA ILE A 147 -3.29 -14.83 -3.85
C ILE A 147 -4.21 -14.82 -5.08
N LYS A 148 -4.25 -15.91 -5.86
CA LYS A 148 -5.13 -16.01 -7.04
C LYS A 148 -6.62 -15.97 -6.70
N THR A 149 -6.99 -16.38 -5.50
CA THR A 149 -8.37 -16.44 -5.02
C THR A 149 -8.83 -15.14 -4.37
N ILE A 150 -7.98 -14.44 -3.63
CA ILE A 150 -8.35 -13.23 -2.87
C ILE A 150 -8.17 -11.95 -3.67
N TYR A 151 -7.29 -11.94 -4.69
CA TYR A 151 -7.06 -10.76 -5.52
C TYR A 151 -7.77 -10.84 -6.86
N LYS A 152 -8.05 -9.68 -7.46
CA LYS A 152 -8.70 -9.50 -8.77
C LYS A 152 -7.90 -8.58 -9.69
N ASN A 153 -8.33 -8.53 -10.95
CA ASN A 153 -7.81 -7.53 -11.88
C ASN A 153 -8.34 -6.14 -11.48
N ALA A 154 -7.51 -5.12 -11.62
CA ALA A 154 -7.87 -3.74 -11.37
C ALA A 154 -7.68 -2.90 -12.63
N VAL A 155 -8.60 -1.95 -12.81
CA VAL A 155 -8.51 -0.91 -13.83
C VAL A 155 -8.40 0.42 -13.09
N ASN A 156 -7.20 0.97 -13.07
CA ASN A 156 -6.92 2.26 -12.45
C ASN A 156 -7.19 3.35 -13.48
N LEU A 157 -7.86 4.42 -13.04
CA LEU A 157 -8.21 5.56 -13.89
C LEU A 157 -7.52 6.80 -13.36
N ARG A 158 -6.92 7.57 -14.26
CA ARG A 158 -6.33 8.88 -13.93
C ARG A 158 -6.82 9.91 -14.94
N VAL A 159 -7.19 11.08 -14.46
CA VAL A 159 -7.51 12.24 -15.29
C VAL A 159 -6.81 13.46 -14.71
N GLY A 160 -6.29 14.32 -15.58
CA GLY A 160 -5.57 15.53 -15.20
C GLY A 160 -5.79 16.63 -16.22
N ALA A 161 -5.81 17.87 -15.74
CA ALA A 161 -5.90 19.04 -16.58
C ALA A 161 -4.92 20.12 -16.10
N GLU A 162 -4.41 20.87 -17.06
CA GLU A 162 -3.66 22.10 -16.84
C GLU A 162 -4.31 23.24 -17.61
N ILE A 163 -4.42 24.39 -16.96
CA ILE A 163 -4.80 25.65 -17.58
C ILE A 163 -3.61 26.60 -17.49
N ILE A 164 -3.30 27.24 -18.61
CA ILE A 164 -2.24 28.21 -18.78
C ILE A 164 -2.86 29.60 -18.82
N SER A 165 -2.35 30.51 -17.98
CA SER A 165 -2.71 31.92 -18.00
C SER A 165 -1.43 32.74 -17.85
N ASP A 166 -0.88 33.21 -18.98
CA ASP A 166 0.40 33.91 -19.05
C ASP A 166 1.54 33.11 -18.39
N ILE A 167 2.07 33.59 -17.26
CA ILE A 167 3.11 32.92 -16.47
C ILE A 167 2.52 31.89 -15.48
N PHE A 168 1.22 31.96 -15.21
CA PHE A 168 0.55 31.09 -14.25
C PHE A 168 0.14 29.75 -14.87
N ARG A 169 0.22 28.70 -14.07
CA ARG A 169 -0.18 27.34 -14.42
C ARG A 169 -1.06 26.80 -13.30
N PHE A 170 -2.28 26.44 -13.63
CA PHE A 170 -3.22 25.82 -12.69
C PHE A 170 -3.40 24.36 -13.08
N ARG A 171 -3.24 23.46 -12.13
CA ARG A 171 -3.37 22.01 -12.37
C ARG A 171 -4.38 21.41 -11.43
N ALA A 172 -5.19 20.51 -11.95
CA ALA A 172 -6.09 19.69 -11.16
C ALA A 172 -6.07 18.25 -11.69
N GLY A 173 -6.27 17.29 -10.81
CA GLY A 173 -6.31 15.89 -11.21
C GLY A 173 -7.08 15.02 -10.23
N PHE A 174 -7.50 13.89 -10.76
CA PHE A 174 -8.21 12.86 -10.02
C PHE A 174 -7.71 11.49 -10.45
N ALA A 175 -7.48 10.61 -9.47
CA ALA A 175 -7.17 9.21 -9.72
C ALA A 175 -8.05 8.31 -8.87
N TYR A 176 -8.53 7.23 -9.50
CA TYR A 176 -9.33 6.19 -8.89
C TYR A 176 -8.61 4.85 -9.02
N TYR A 177 -8.31 4.25 -7.88
CA TYR A 177 -7.66 2.95 -7.76
C TYR A 177 -8.63 2.01 -7.06
N PRO A 178 -9.33 1.12 -7.79
CA PRO A 178 -10.21 0.15 -7.16
C PRO A 178 -9.41 -0.82 -6.28
N SER A 179 -10.07 -1.35 -5.26
CA SER A 179 -9.52 -2.38 -4.40
C SER A 179 -9.01 -3.57 -5.23
N PRO A 180 -7.81 -4.09 -4.93
CA PRO A 180 -7.28 -5.27 -5.61
C PRO A 180 -7.95 -6.55 -5.13
N PHE A 181 -8.81 -6.52 -4.10
CA PHE A 181 -9.42 -7.70 -3.51
C PHE A 181 -10.74 -8.11 -4.17
N GLU A 182 -11.00 -9.41 -4.22
CA GLU A 182 -12.28 -9.99 -4.62
C GLU A 182 -13.36 -9.64 -3.57
N ASN A 183 -14.49 -9.08 -4.02
CA ASN A 183 -15.53 -8.54 -3.13
C ASN A 183 -16.13 -9.62 -2.21
N SER A 184 -16.16 -10.87 -2.65
CA SER A 184 -16.68 -12.01 -1.87
C SER A 184 -15.70 -12.57 -0.84
N LYS A 185 -14.44 -12.10 -0.85
CA LYS A 185 -13.37 -12.59 0.03
C LYS A 185 -13.00 -11.63 1.15
N ILE A 186 -13.46 -10.38 1.07
CA ILE A 186 -13.35 -9.39 2.14
C ILE A 186 -14.75 -8.83 2.42
N PRO A 187 -15.58 -9.52 3.22
CA PRO A 187 -17.00 -9.22 3.34
C PRO A 187 -17.33 -7.93 4.09
N TYR A 188 -16.36 -7.28 4.74
CA TYR A 188 -16.63 -6.38 5.86
C TYR A 188 -16.09 -4.95 5.72
N ILE A 189 -15.47 -4.57 4.60
CA ILE A 189 -14.96 -3.20 4.41
C ILE A 189 -15.46 -2.59 3.10
N SER A 190 -16.32 -1.57 3.23
CA SER A 190 -16.60 -0.59 2.19
C SER A 190 -15.49 0.46 2.10
N GLY A 191 -15.16 0.94 0.90
CA GLY A 191 -14.23 2.07 0.73
C GLY A 191 -12.74 1.69 0.64
N LEU A 192 -12.44 0.43 0.33
CA LEU A 192 -11.06 -0.03 0.03
C LEU A 192 -10.48 0.59 -1.26
N ASP A 193 -11.35 1.18 -2.09
CA ASP A 193 -10.90 1.94 -3.26
C ASP A 193 -10.17 3.21 -2.81
N ALA A 194 -9.00 3.46 -3.39
CA ALA A 194 -8.27 4.69 -3.13
C ALA A 194 -8.66 5.76 -4.14
N LYS A 195 -9.02 6.94 -3.62
CA LYS A 195 -9.31 8.15 -4.41
C LYS A 195 -8.26 9.19 -4.11
N THR A 196 -7.56 9.65 -5.14
CA THR A 196 -6.55 10.70 -5.02
C THR A 196 -7.02 11.95 -5.75
N TYR A 197 -6.95 13.08 -5.06
CA TYR A 197 -7.24 14.40 -5.61
C TYR A 197 -5.97 15.23 -5.58
N THR A 198 -5.72 15.96 -6.67
CA THR A 198 -4.56 16.84 -6.79
C THR A 198 -5.00 18.24 -7.19
N LEU A 199 -4.40 19.23 -6.56
CA LEU A 199 -4.49 20.64 -6.94
C LEU A 199 -3.08 21.19 -6.98
N GLY A 200 -2.76 21.97 -8.01
CA GLY A 200 -1.45 22.54 -8.20
C GLY A 200 -1.53 23.95 -8.75
N PHE A 201 -0.56 24.75 -8.35
CA PHE A 201 -0.34 26.09 -8.86
C PHE A 201 1.15 26.22 -9.18
N GLY A 202 1.45 26.86 -10.31
CA GLY A 202 2.80 27.13 -10.70
C GLY A 202 2.94 28.49 -11.35
N ILE A 203 4.14 29.04 -11.26
CA ILE A 203 4.59 30.21 -11.99
C ILE A 203 5.75 29.76 -12.86
N ARG A 204 5.69 30.06 -14.15
CA ARG A 204 6.72 29.70 -15.11
C ARG A 204 7.11 30.91 -15.93
N GLU A 205 8.31 31.38 -15.65
CA GLU A 205 8.99 32.46 -16.34
C GLU A 205 10.18 31.92 -17.14
N LYS A 206 10.82 32.76 -17.95
CA LYS A 206 11.97 32.32 -18.78
C LYS A 206 13.14 31.79 -17.93
N LYS A 207 13.44 32.46 -16.82
CA LYS A 207 14.60 32.17 -15.97
C LYS A 207 14.29 31.27 -14.77
N TYR A 208 13.03 31.15 -14.38
CA TYR A 208 12.67 30.36 -13.21
C TYR A 208 11.26 29.76 -13.35
N ALA A 209 11.06 28.65 -12.67
CA ALA A 209 9.75 28.06 -12.48
C ALA A 209 9.59 27.65 -11.01
N LEU A 210 8.42 27.93 -10.44
CA LEU A 210 8.04 27.51 -9.10
C LEU A 210 6.71 26.77 -9.21
N ASP A 211 6.62 25.58 -8.64
CA ASP A 211 5.39 24.79 -8.59
C ASP A 211 5.12 24.37 -7.15
N ILE A 212 3.86 24.48 -6.74
CA ILE A 212 3.33 23.93 -5.50
C ILE A 212 2.14 23.03 -5.83
N ALA A 213 2.10 21.85 -5.21
CA ALA A 213 1.00 20.91 -5.38
C ALA A 213 0.57 20.34 -4.03
N TYR A 214 -0.74 20.22 -3.84
CA TYR A 214 -1.35 19.48 -2.76
C TYR A 214 -1.98 18.20 -3.32
N VAL A 215 -1.61 17.07 -2.73
CA VAL A 215 -2.10 15.74 -3.11
C VAL A 215 -2.74 15.11 -1.90
N THR A 216 -4.02 14.73 -1.99
CA THR A 216 -4.69 13.98 -0.92
C THR A 216 -5.25 12.67 -1.43
N THR A 217 -4.98 11.60 -0.69
CA THR A 217 -5.50 10.26 -0.96
C THR A 217 -6.40 9.82 0.18
N LYS A 218 -7.60 9.38 -0.16
CA LYS A 218 -8.57 8.77 0.76
C LYS A 218 -8.70 7.28 0.42
N LYS A 219 -8.50 6.41 1.42
CA LYS A 219 -8.74 4.97 1.32
C LYS A 219 -9.13 4.40 2.69
N ALA A 220 -9.88 3.32 2.72
CA ALA A 220 -9.98 2.48 3.91
C ALA A 220 -8.90 1.40 3.86
N ASP A 221 -8.44 0.97 5.03
CA ASP A 221 -7.60 -0.19 5.22
C ASP A 221 -8.15 -1.00 6.40
N TYR A 222 -7.83 -2.29 6.45
CA TYR A 222 -8.23 -3.15 7.54
C TYR A 222 -7.07 -3.95 8.06
N TYR A 223 -7.05 -4.15 9.36
CA TYR A 223 -6.05 -4.97 10.03
C TYR A 223 -6.75 -6.01 10.87
N ALA A 224 -6.49 -7.28 10.54
CA ALA A 224 -6.90 -8.43 11.33
C ALA A 224 -5.64 -9.05 11.96
N PRO A 225 -5.40 -8.91 13.27
CA PRO A 225 -4.22 -9.44 13.94
C PRO A 225 -4.16 -10.98 13.89
N TYR A 226 -5.33 -11.64 13.87
CA TYR A 226 -5.46 -13.08 13.73
C TYR A 226 -6.81 -13.43 13.09
N THR A 227 -6.89 -14.60 12.50
CA THR A 227 -8.14 -15.19 12.02
C THR A 227 -8.45 -16.43 12.85
N LEU A 228 -9.72 -16.59 13.24
CA LEU A 228 -10.19 -17.79 13.92
C LEU A 228 -10.87 -18.71 12.90
N ASN A 229 -10.79 -20.03 13.12
CA ASN A 229 -11.46 -21.02 12.27
C ASN A 229 -12.99 -20.86 12.25
N ASN A 230 -13.56 -20.13 13.21
CA ASN A 230 -14.98 -19.85 13.28
C ASN A 230 -15.30 -18.51 12.62
N SER A 231 -16.00 -18.54 11.49
CA SER A 231 -16.26 -17.40 10.59
C SER A 231 -17.16 -16.31 11.15
N ASN A 232 -17.62 -16.43 12.40
CA ASN A 232 -18.56 -15.48 13.02
C ASN A 232 -17.89 -14.46 13.97
N ASN A 233 -16.61 -14.65 14.32
CA ASN A 233 -15.90 -13.76 15.25
C ASN A 233 -14.56 -13.31 14.65
N TYR A 234 -14.62 -12.35 13.73
CA TYR A 234 -13.44 -11.66 13.25
C TYR A 234 -13.22 -10.39 14.08
N TYR A 235 -12.13 -10.33 14.83
CA TYR A 235 -11.67 -9.09 15.45
C TYR A 235 -10.81 -8.36 14.43
N PHE A 236 -11.37 -7.34 13.79
CA PHE A 236 -10.65 -6.49 12.85
C PHE A 236 -10.81 -5.02 13.22
N ALA A 237 -9.78 -4.24 12.92
CA ALA A 237 -9.85 -2.79 12.99
C ALA A 237 -9.93 -2.24 11.57
N THR A 238 -10.90 -1.36 11.31
CA THR A 238 -10.99 -0.60 10.07
C THR A 238 -10.38 0.77 10.30
N ASN A 239 -9.44 1.16 9.44
CA ASN A 239 -8.78 2.45 9.49
C ASN A 239 -9.12 3.26 8.24
N ASN A 240 -9.78 4.40 8.43
CA ASN A 240 -9.96 5.37 7.36
C ASN A 240 -8.69 6.21 7.24
N LEU A 241 -7.92 5.97 6.19
CA LEU A 241 -6.68 6.67 5.92
C LEU A 241 -6.94 7.86 5.00
N ARG A 242 -6.55 9.04 5.49
CA ARG A 242 -6.43 10.25 4.70
C ARG A 242 -5.00 10.75 4.78
N ALA A 243 -4.25 10.59 3.70
CA ALA A 243 -2.90 11.13 3.57
C ALA A 243 -2.95 12.42 2.75
N GLY A 244 -2.26 13.46 3.21
CA GLY A 244 -2.09 14.73 2.49
C GLY A 244 -0.60 15.03 2.36
N ASN A 245 -0.15 15.32 1.14
CA ASN A 245 1.23 15.68 0.85
C ASN A 245 1.26 17.04 0.16
N VAL A 246 2.22 17.87 0.55
CA VAL A 246 2.56 19.11 -0.16
C VAL A 246 3.88 18.88 -0.86
N VAL A 247 3.94 19.17 -2.15
CA VAL A 247 5.14 19.07 -2.99
C VAL A 247 5.47 20.45 -3.50
N ILE A 248 6.71 20.88 -3.34
CA ILE A 248 7.22 22.16 -3.83
C ILE A 248 8.43 21.86 -4.72
N THR A 249 8.44 22.46 -5.91
CA THR A 249 9.54 22.33 -6.87
C THR A 249 9.94 23.71 -7.34
N ALA A 250 11.24 24.00 -7.36
CA ALA A 250 11.79 25.21 -7.94
C ALA A 250 12.86 24.85 -8.98
N THR A 251 12.79 25.50 -10.14
CA THR A 251 13.74 25.36 -11.24
C THR A 251 14.32 26.74 -11.55
N PHE A 252 15.63 26.83 -11.74
CA PHE A 252 16.31 28.05 -12.15
C PHE A 252 17.15 27.75 -13.39
N ASN A 253 16.96 28.53 -14.44
CA ASN A 253 17.78 28.48 -15.65
C ASN A 253 18.89 29.52 -15.50
N LEU A 254 20.12 29.05 -15.40
CA LEU A 254 21.32 29.88 -15.36
C LEU A 254 21.79 30.10 -16.81
N GLU A 255 21.13 31.03 -17.50
CA GLU A 255 21.65 31.74 -18.67
C GLU A 255 21.91 33.22 -18.31
#